data_AF-A0A371PBN5-F1
#
_entry.id   AF-A0A371PBN5-F1
#
_cell.length_a   1.000
_cell.length_b   1.000
_cell.length_c   1.000
_cell.angle_alpha   90.00
_cell.angle_beta   90.00
_cell.angle_gamma   90.00
#
_symmetry.space_group_name_H-M   'P 1'
#
loop_
_entity.id
_entity.type
_entity.pdbx_description
1 polymer ?
#
loop_
_entity_poly.entity_id
_entity_poly.type
_entity_poly.pdbx_seq_one_letter_code
_entity_poly.pdbx_strand_id
1 'polypeptide(L)'
;MENLHVAGRWKDALLLTEPRRRRRVARLVRRLERLERRDARPARATRSVRPARGQGDRGRRRATVAVAVLVVLLGGASVAARLDDSSSDSAFPGRPDDAASAPLGAPAAGGTASDAYAFIATQKGGSDPVTYDPCAPIHLVVDARTIVDGGMKLLEQALDEVSEASGLQLVVDGLTDDEAPEGDAVTGPDRTWLPVTVTWSDPKASPKLKGDVAGYAGSSSIERDGHRWFVTGTVVLDGPQLKRILDQRGGRAGVRSVMMHELAHLVGLDHVDAAGQLMRPSGDESITTWGAGDRTGLAAVGSGRCIPY
;
A
#
# COMPACT_ATOMS: atom_id res chain seq x y z
N MET A 1 -24.78 20.78 13.62
CA MET A 1 -25.46 19.52 13.24
C MET A 1 -24.76 18.97 12.01
N GLU A 2 -23.58 18.39 12.18
CA GLU A 2 -22.73 17.94 11.06
C GLU A 2 -21.71 16.95 11.64
N ASN A 3 -22.13 15.72 11.91
CA ASN A 3 -21.23 14.63 12.34
C ASN A 3 -21.82 13.23 12.09
N LEU A 4 -22.85 13.12 11.23
CA LEU A 4 -23.56 11.86 10.98
C LEU A 4 -23.24 11.20 9.63
N HIS A 5 -22.37 11.78 8.80
CA HIS A 5 -22.09 11.25 7.45
C HIS A 5 -20.90 10.29 7.34
N VAL A 6 -20.09 10.10 8.39
CA VAL A 6 -18.92 9.19 8.35
C VAL A 6 -19.29 7.73 8.71
N ALA A 7 -20.43 7.51 9.38
CA ALA A 7 -20.86 6.18 9.83
C ALA A 7 -21.66 5.37 8.78
N GLY A 8 -21.89 5.93 7.59
CA GLY A 8 -22.77 5.35 6.57
C GLY A 8 -22.17 4.27 5.68
N ARG A 9 -20.84 4.18 5.54
CA ARG A 9 -20.20 3.27 4.57
C ARG A 9 -20.05 1.80 5.01
N TRP A 10 -20.40 1.48 6.26
CA TRP A 10 -20.16 0.14 6.83
C TRP A 10 -21.41 -0.69 7.09
N LYS A 11 -22.63 -0.14 6.92
CA LYS A 11 -23.86 -0.86 7.27
C LYS A 11 -24.32 -1.85 6.20
N ASP A 12 -24.01 -1.61 4.93
CA ASP A 12 -24.55 -2.43 3.85
C ASP A 12 -23.70 -3.68 3.55
N ALA A 13 -22.42 -3.70 3.95
CA ALA A 13 -21.55 -4.88 3.92
C ALA A 13 -21.93 -5.98 4.93
N LEU A 14 -22.86 -5.69 5.85
CA LEU A 14 -23.36 -6.62 6.88
C LEU A 14 -24.60 -7.43 6.43
N LEU A 15 -25.26 -7.03 5.33
CA LEU A 15 -26.53 -7.62 4.95
C LEU A 15 -26.44 -8.71 3.86
N LEU A 16 -25.28 -8.95 3.23
CA LEU A 16 -25.18 -9.87 2.08
C LEU A 16 -24.17 -11.03 2.16
N THR A 17 -23.69 -11.46 3.34
CA THR A 17 -22.72 -12.57 3.38
C THR A 17 -22.93 -13.61 4.48
N GLU A 18 -22.84 -14.87 4.05
CA GLU A 18 -22.70 -16.17 4.71
C GLU A 18 -22.71 -16.23 6.27
N PRO A 19 -23.49 -17.14 6.91
CA PRO A 19 -23.53 -17.34 8.36
C PRO A 19 -22.15 -17.56 9.03
N ARG A 20 -21.17 -18.07 8.28
CA ARG A 20 -19.79 -18.28 8.75
C ARG A 20 -19.03 -16.96 8.97
N ARG A 21 -19.23 -15.96 8.10
CA ARG A 21 -18.62 -14.62 8.21
C ARG A 21 -19.14 -13.88 9.44
N ARG A 22 -20.46 -13.97 9.72
CA ARG A 22 -21.08 -13.41 10.94
C ARG A 22 -20.48 -13.96 12.23
N ARG A 23 -20.24 -15.28 12.29
CA ARG A 23 -19.63 -15.93 13.47
C ARG A 23 -18.14 -15.58 13.65
N ARG A 24 -17.41 -15.27 12.57
CA ARG A 24 -16.01 -14.82 12.64
C ARG A 24 -15.92 -13.37 13.14
N VAL A 25 -16.73 -12.47 12.58
CA VAL A 25 -16.83 -11.06 13.02
C VAL A 25 -17.26 -10.96 14.48
N ALA A 26 -18.28 -11.72 14.91
CA ALA A 26 -18.71 -11.73 16.31
C ALA A 26 -17.66 -12.26 17.29
N ARG A 27 -16.68 -13.05 16.83
CA ARG A 27 -15.55 -13.49 17.66
C ARG A 27 -14.46 -12.42 17.76
N LEU A 28 -14.23 -11.67 16.68
CA LEU A 28 -13.28 -10.57 16.62
C LEU A 28 -13.72 -9.37 17.46
N VAL A 29 -14.99 -8.96 17.37
CA VAL A 29 -15.56 -7.89 18.22
C VAL A 29 -15.39 -8.22 19.71
N ARG A 30 -15.70 -9.45 20.12
CA ARG A 30 -15.48 -9.91 21.49
C ARG A 30 -14.00 -9.97 21.90
N ARG A 31 -13.08 -10.12 20.95
CA ARG A 31 -11.64 -10.06 21.22
C ARG A 31 -11.19 -8.61 21.43
N LEU A 32 -11.67 -7.67 20.61
CA LEU A 32 -11.40 -6.23 20.75
C LEU A 32 -11.90 -5.69 22.10
N GLU A 33 -13.15 -6.00 22.47
CA GLU A 33 -13.71 -5.58 23.78
C GLU A 33 -12.92 -6.15 24.98
N ARG A 34 -12.23 -7.29 24.83
CA ARG A 34 -11.39 -7.87 25.88
C ARG A 34 -10.03 -7.18 25.99
N LEU A 35 -9.51 -6.64 24.89
CA LEU A 35 -8.27 -5.86 24.89
C LEU A 35 -8.52 -4.50 25.54
N GLU A 36 -9.60 -3.81 25.18
CA GLU A 36 -9.97 -2.51 25.77
C GLU A 36 -10.20 -2.60 27.30
N ARG A 37 -10.83 -3.69 27.77
CA ARG A 37 -11.05 -3.92 29.22
C ARG A 37 -9.76 -4.23 30.00
N ARG A 38 -8.71 -4.71 29.33
CA ARG A 38 -7.40 -4.96 29.96
C ARG A 38 -6.62 -3.67 30.17
N ASP A 39 -6.77 -2.71 29.27
CA ASP A 39 -6.10 -1.40 29.34
C ASP A 39 -6.80 -0.41 30.29
N ALA A 40 -8.05 -0.68 30.69
CA ALA A 40 -8.80 0.15 31.62
C ALA A 40 -8.41 -0.01 33.11
N ARG A 41 -7.30 -0.69 33.45
CA ARG A 41 -6.82 -0.81 34.85
C ARG A 41 -5.83 0.32 35.19
N PRO A 42 -6.12 1.19 36.17
CA PRO A 42 -5.19 2.24 36.56
C PRO A 42 -3.96 1.65 37.27
N ALA A 43 -2.78 1.94 36.74
CA ALA A 43 -1.50 1.58 37.36
C ALA A 43 -1.27 2.40 38.63
N ARG A 44 -0.94 1.68 39.72
CA ARG A 44 -0.69 2.21 41.06
C ARG A 44 0.68 2.88 41.12
N ALA A 45 0.74 4.08 41.69
CA ALA A 45 1.95 4.89 41.82
C ALA A 45 2.94 4.33 42.87
N THR A 46 4.24 4.25 42.53
CA THR A 46 5.33 4.25 43.52
C THR A 46 6.55 5.04 43.05
N ARG A 47 6.66 6.23 43.67
CA ARG A 47 7.78 6.80 44.44
C ARG A 47 9.16 7.08 43.79
N SER A 48 9.60 8.31 44.07
CA SER A 48 10.76 9.07 43.59
C SER A 48 12.14 8.59 44.07
N VAL A 49 13.16 8.79 43.24
CA VAL A 49 14.55 9.05 43.65
C VAL A 49 15.13 10.23 42.84
N ARG A 50 15.86 11.11 43.54
CA ARG A 50 16.42 12.41 43.08
C ARG A 50 17.73 12.26 42.27
N PRO A 51 18.18 13.32 41.56
CA PRO A 51 19.14 13.22 40.45
C PRO A 51 20.61 13.47 40.85
N ALA A 52 21.54 12.90 40.08
CA ALA A 52 22.94 13.29 40.08
C ALA A 52 23.24 14.23 38.88
N ARG A 53 23.85 15.36 39.19
CA ARG A 53 24.39 16.34 38.22
C ARG A 53 25.55 15.72 37.44
N GLY A 54 25.54 15.92 36.12
CA GLY A 54 26.68 15.65 35.24
C GLY A 54 26.63 16.61 34.06
N GLN A 55 27.50 17.61 34.11
CA GLN A 55 27.68 18.69 33.14
C GLN A 55 28.35 18.16 31.88
N GLY A 56 27.80 18.51 30.72
CA GLY A 56 28.33 18.11 29.41
C GLY A 56 27.55 18.75 28.28
N ASP A 57 27.86 20.01 28.02
CA ASP A 57 27.43 20.75 26.84
C ASP A 57 28.04 20.10 25.59
N ARG A 58 27.22 19.38 24.83
CA ARG A 58 27.53 18.93 23.46
C ARG A 58 26.27 19.10 22.63
N GLY A 59 26.35 20.01 21.65
CA GLY A 59 25.26 20.36 20.75
C GLY A 59 24.55 19.14 20.18
N ARG A 60 23.22 19.15 20.30
CA ARG A 60 22.31 18.23 19.63
C ARG A 60 22.47 18.37 18.12
N ARG A 61 23.38 17.60 17.52
CA ARG A 61 23.29 17.28 16.10
C ARG A 61 21.99 16.49 15.92
N ARG A 62 21.08 16.99 15.08
CA ARG A 62 19.93 16.20 14.63
C ARG A 62 20.52 15.00 13.89
N ALA A 63 20.42 13.80 14.47
CA ALA A 63 20.72 12.58 13.74
C ALA A 63 19.54 12.34 12.81
N THR A 64 19.70 12.66 11.53
CA THR A 64 18.80 12.20 10.47
C THR A 64 18.99 10.69 10.33
N VAL A 65 17.95 9.91 10.57
CA VAL A 65 17.97 8.46 10.31
C VAL A 65 17.63 8.29 8.83
N ALA A 66 18.58 7.84 8.03
CA ALA A 66 18.29 7.48 6.64
C ALA A 66 17.44 6.21 6.66
N VAL A 67 16.21 6.29 6.17
CA VAL A 67 15.32 5.13 6.00
C VAL A 67 15.41 4.71 4.55
N ALA A 68 15.72 3.44 4.29
CA ALA A 68 15.69 2.89 2.95
C ALA A 68 14.31 2.31 2.67
N VAL A 69 13.87 2.44 1.43
CA VAL A 69 12.78 1.63 0.89
C VAL A 69 13.38 0.79 -0.22
N LEU A 70 13.14 -0.51 -0.19
CA LEU A 70 13.68 -1.41 -1.20
C LEU A 70 12.59 -1.65 -2.25
N VAL A 71 12.90 -1.42 -3.53
CA VAL A 71 12.09 -2.03 -4.59
C VAL A 71 12.49 -3.49 -4.66
N VAL A 72 11.59 -4.36 -4.21
CA VAL A 72 11.61 -5.74 -4.68
C VAL A 72 10.83 -5.70 -5.98
N LEU A 73 11.55 -5.56 -7.10
CA LEU A 73 11.06 -6.13 -8.33
C LEU A 73 10.93 -7.62 -7.99
N LEU A 74 9.73 -8.07 -7.61
CA LEU A 74 9.36 -9.47 -7.78
C LEU A 74 9.66 -9.66 -9.25
N GLY A 75 10.80 -10.31 -9.50
CA GLY A 75 11.52 -10.13 -10.73
C GLY A 75 10.54 -10.29 -11.86
N GLY A 76 10.72 -9.50 -12.92
CA GLY A 76 10.24 -9.92 -14.22
C GLY A 76 10.87 -11.28 -14.55
N ALA A 77 10.37 -12.35 -13.93
CA ALA A 77 10.11 -13.59 -14.63
C ALA A 77 9.11 -13.17 -15.70
N SER A 78 9.67 -12.71 -16.82
CA SER A 78 8.97 -12.65 -18.08
C SER A 78 8.70 -14.10 -18.47
N VAL A 79 7.73 -14.74 -17.83
CA VAL A 79 6.96 -15.76 -18.54
C VAL A 79 6.01 -14.95 -19.39
N ALA A 80 6.50 -14.59 -20.59
CA ALA A 80 5.58 -14.53 -21.70
C ALA A 80 4.98 -15.93 -21.78
N ALA A 81 3.79 -16.10 -21.21
CA ALA A 81 2.94 -17.18 -21.64
C ALA A 81 2.73 -16.89 -23.13
N ARG A 82 3.50 -17.56 -23.99
CA ARG A 82 3.12 -17.65 -25.39
C ARG A 82 1.85 -18.45 -25.38
N LEU A 83 0.73 -17.75 -25.44
CA LEU A 83 -0.52 -18.36 -25.80
C LEU A 83 -0.35 -18.71 -27.27
N ASP A 84 0.01 -19.97 -27.54
CA ASP A 84 -0.21 -20.54 -28.86
C ASP A 84 -1.70 -20.33 -29.18
N ASP A 85 -1.95 -19.81 -30.38
CA ASP A 85 -3.20 -19.31 -30.95
C ASP A 85 -4.28 -20.40 -31.15
N SER A 86 -4.39 -21.33 -30.20
CA SER A 86 -5.28 -22.48 -30.34
C SER A 86 -5.94 -22.97 -29.05
N SER A 87 -5.61 -22.48 -27.85
CA SER A 87 -6.31 -22.92 -26.62
C SER A 87 -6.02 -22.09 -25.35
N SER A 88 -6.61 -20.88 -25.13
CA SER A 88 -6.75 -20.33 -23.75
C SER A 88 -7.61 -19.06 -23.59
N ASP A 89 -8.78 -18.93 -24.22
CA ASP A 89 -9.78 -17.95 -23.74
C ASP A 89 -10.29 -18.32 -22.32
N SER A 90 -9.91 -19.50 -21.81
CA SER A 90 -10.32 -20.07 -20.53
C SER A 90 -9.40 -19.77 -19.34
N ALA A 91 -8.41 -18.87 -19.44
CA ALA A 91 -7.53 -18.51 -18.31
C ALA A 91 -7.68 -17.06 -17.83
N PHE A 92 -8.18 -16.15 -18.68
CA PHE A 92 -8.44 -14.78 -18.28
C PHE A 92 -9.68 -14.72 -17.37
N PRO A 93 -9.63 -14.01 -16.24
CA PRO A 93 -10.80 -13.70 -15.44
C PRO A 93 -11.91 -13.04 -16.24
N GLY A 94 -13.15 -13.28 -15.83
CA GLY A 94 -14.26 -12.45 -16.28
C GLY A 94 -14.15 -11.03 -15.75
N ARG A 95 -14.90 -10.11 -16.34
CA ARG A 95 -15.00 -8.73 -15.88
C ARG A 95 -15.49 -8.68 -14.42
N PRO A 96 -14.79 -7.97 -13.51
CA PRO A 96 -15.28 -7.75 -12.15
C PRO A 96 -16.65 -7.06 -12.13
N ASP A 97 -17.50 -7.45 -11.17
CA ASP A 97 -18.88 -6.94 -11.07
C ASP A 97 -18.94 -5.42 -10.80
N ASP A 98 -17.89 -4.85 -10.22
CA ASP A 98 -17.73 -3.44 -9.90
C ASP A 98 -16.86 -2.67 -10.90
N ALA A 99 -16.51 -3.28 -12.03
CA ALA A 99 -15.81 -2.61 -13.12
C ALA A 99 -16.77 -1.72 -13.95
N ALA A 100 -16.40 -0.45 -14.16
CA ALA A 100 -17.09 0.52 -14.99
C ALA A 100 -16.64 0.50 -16.46
N SER A 101 -17.42 1.09 -17.36
CA SER A 101 -17.08 1.16 -18.80
C SER A 101 -16.02 2.22 -19.12
N ALA A 102 -15.65 3.04 -18.15
CA ALA A 102 -14.67 4.10 -18.22
C ALA A 102 -13.91 4.18 -16.89
N PRO A 103 -12.76 4.90 -16.84
CA PRO A 103 -12.01 5.09 -15.61
C PRO A 103 -12.89 5.58 -14.44
N LEU A 104 -12.69 4.99 -13.27
CA LEU A 104 -13.47 5.27 -12.06
C LEU A 104 -13.19 6.65 -11.46
N GLY A 105 -12.03 7.22 -11.78
CA GLY A 105 -11.60 8.54 -11.36
C GLY A 105 -10.67 9.17 -12.39
N ALA A 106 -10.29 10.42 -12.11
CA ALA A 106 -9.28 11.13 -12.86
C ALA A 106 -8.21 11.66 -11.88
N PRO A 107 -6.93 11.69 -12.28
CA PRO A 107 -5.89 12.36 -11.50
C PRO A 107 -6.30 13.78 -11.14
N ALA A 108 -6.02 14.21 -9.90
CA ALA A 108 -6.25 15.59 -9.50
C ALA A 108 -5.51 16.57 -10.43
N ALA A 109 -6.26 17.54 -10.97
CA ALA A 109 -5.69 18.57 -11.81
C ALA A 109 -4.83 19.51 -10.96
N GLY A 110 -3.52 19.57 -11.20
CA GLY A 110 -2.68 20.59 -10.60
C GLY A 110 -1.20 20.26 -10.51
N GLY A 111 -0.41 21.32 -10.38
CA GLY A 111 1.05 21.25 -10.25
C GLY A 111 1.79 21.57 -11.55
N THR A 112 3.05 21.96 -11.39
CA THR A 112 3.96 22.13 -12.52
C THR A 112 4.33 20.73 -13.03
N ALA A 113 4.11 20.47 -14.32
CA ALA A 113 4.58 19.23 -14.94
C ALA A 113 6.10 19.08 -14.74
N SER A 114 6.54 17.86 -14.47
CA SER A 114 7.93 17.55 -14.15
C SER A 114 8.30 16.20 -14.74
N ASP A 115 9.50 16.08 -15.30
CA ASP A 115 10.08 14.83 -15.84
C ASP A 115 10.80 13.99 -14.77
N ALA A 116 10.86 14.49 -13.53
CA ALA A 116 11.44 13.80 -12.38
C ALA A 116 10.58 12.62 -11.87
N TYR A 117 10.29 11.65 -12.73
CA TYR A 117 9.62 10.39 -12.38
C TYR A 117 10.11 9.26 -13.28
N ALA A 118 9.88 8.02 -12.85
CA ALA A 118 10.18 6.81 -13.61
C ALA A 118 9.10 5.75 -13.37
N PHE A 119 9.07 4.72 -14.21
CA PHE A 119 8.11 3.61 -14.10
C PHE A 119 8.83 2.29 -13.87
N ILE A 120 8.30 1.43 -12.99
CA ILE A 120 8.90 0.11 -12.72
C ILE A 120 8.85 -0.82 -13.94
N ALA A 121 7.92 -0.55 -14.86
CA ALA A 121 7.79 -1.25 -16.12
C ALA A 121 7.12 -0.35 -17.17
N THR A 122 7.60 -0.43 -18.40
CA THR A 122 6.98 0.20 -19.58
C THR A 122 6.49 -0.83 -20.59
N GLN A 123 5.56 -0.46 -21.45
CA GLN A 123 5.10 -1.30 -22.56
C GLN A 123 6.26 -1.63 -23.50
N LYS A 124 6.16 -2.77 -24.17
CA LYS A 124 7.21 -3.24 -25.09
C LYS A 124 7.40 -2.23 -26.23
N GLY A 125 8.62 -1.74 -26.38
CA GLY A 125 8.99 -0.82 -27.47
C GLY A 125 8.57 0.64 -27.27
N GLY A 126 8.13 1.02 -26.07
CA GLY A 126 7.72 2.39 -25.78
C GLY A 126 8.03 2.85 -24.35
N SER A 127 7.67 4.10 -24.07
CA SER A 127 7.79 4.75 -22.75
C SER A 127 6.50 4.73 -21.94
N ASP A 128 5.40 4.24 -22.52
CA ASP A 128 4.11 4.15 -21.83
C ASP A 128 4.21 3.18 -20.66
N PRO A 129 3.66 3.50 -19.48
CA PRO A 129 3.75 2.61 -18.32
C PRO A 129 2.93 1.33 -18.49
N VAL A 130 3.33 0.28 -17.79
CA VAL A 130 2.40 -0.79 -17.39
C VAL A 130 1.56 -0.26 -16.24
N THR A 131 0.24 -0.44 -16.30
CA THR A 131 -0.70 0.15 -15.34
C THR A 131 -1.68 -0.91 -14.81
N TYR A 132 -2.34 -0.62 -13.69
CA TYR A 132 -3.59 -1.31 -13.34
C TYR A 132 -4.72 -0.91 -14.29
N ASP A 133 -5.84 -1.64 -14.19
CA ASP A 133 -7.12 -1.27 -14.82
C ASP A 133 -7.70 -0.03 -14.10
N PRO A 134 -7.77 1.15 -14.73
CA PRO A 134 -8.38 2.31 -14.08
C PRO A 134 -9.91 2.23 -14.01
N CYS A 135 -10.50 1.22 -14.66
CA CYS A 135 -11.94 1.04 -14.81
C CYS A 135 -12.50 0.05 -13.79
N ALA A 136 -11.65 -0.62 -12.99
CA ALA A 136 -12.04 -1.48 -11.88
C ALA A 136 -11.30 -1.07 -10.59
N PRO A 137 -11.88 -1.25 -9.40
CA PRO A 137 -11.16 -1.00 -8.16
C PRO A 137 -9.99 -1.97 -7.99
N ILE A 138 -8.90 -1.48 -7.43
CA ILE A 138 -7.81 -2.33 -6.93
C ILE A 138 -8.21 -2.75 -5.52
N HIS A 139 -8.50 -4.04 -5.36
CA HIS A 139 -8.90 -4.62 -4.07
C HIS A 139 -7.69 -5.00 -3.24
N LEU A 140 -7.71 -4.60 -1.96
CA LEU A 140 -6.65 -4.81 -1.00
C LEU A 140 -7.17 -5.62 0.19
N VAL A 141 -6.38 -6.58 0.64
CA VAL A 141 -6.56 -7.24 1.94
C VAL A 141 -5.35 -6.94 2.83
N VAL A 142 -5.59 -6.83 4.14
CA VAL A 142 -4.55 -6.41 5.09
C VAL A 142 -4.23 -7.51 6.09
N ASP A 143 -2.99 -8.00 6.08
CA ASP A 143 -2.44 -8.73 7.23
C ASP A 143 -1.89 -7.70 8.22
N ALA A 144 -2.54 -7.59 9.38
CA ALA A 144 -2.25 -6.60 10.41
C ALA A 144 -1.35 -7.14 11.54
N ARG A 145 -0.62 -8.25 11.33
CA ARG A 145 0.14 -8.95 12.38
C ARG A 145 1.05 -8.06 13.22
N THR A 146 1.78 -7.12 12.61
CA THR A 146 2.70 -6.20 13.32
C THR A 146 2.25 -4.74 13.26
N ILE A 147 0.96 -4.49 13.02
CA ILE A 147 0.43 -3.14 12.84
C ILE A 147 0.70 -2.24 14.05
N VAL A 148 1.08 -0.99 13.79
CA VAL A 148 1.31 0.02 14.82
C VAL A 148 0.02 0.74 15.21
N ASP A 149 0.02 1.42 16.37
CA ASP A 149 -1.14 2.17 16.84
C ASP A 149 -1.59 3.23 15.82
N GLY A 150 -2.85 3.15 15.41
CA GLY A 150 -3.42 4.01 14.37
C GLY A 150 -2.88 3.74 12.96
N GLY A 151 -2.20 2.61 12.73
CA GLY A 151 -1.64 2.20 11.43
C GLY A 151 -2.70 2.07 10.34
N MET A 152 -3.87 1.48 10.63
CA MET A 152 -4.97 1.38 9.66
C MET A 152 -5.42 2.76 9.16
N LYS A 153 -5.56 3.72 10.08
CA LYS A 153 -5.95 5.09 9.71
C LYS A 153 -4.88 5.78 8.86
N LEU A 154 -3.61 5.49 9.10
CA LEU A 154 -2.51 6.03 8.27
C LEU A 154 -2.49 5.38 6.89
N LEU A 155 -2.80 4.08 6.81
CA LEU A 155 -2.95 3.36 5.55
C LEU A 155 -4.11 3.94 4.74
N GLU A 156 -5.30 4.11 5.34
CA GLU A 156 -6.45 4.76 4.69
C GLU A 156 -6.08 6.14 4.11
N GLN A 157 -5.38 6.97 4.89
CA GLN A 157 -4.90 8.27 4.42
C GLN A 157 -3.91 8.17 3.25
N ALA A 158 -3.01 7.18 3.26
CA ALA A 158 -2.08 6.96 2.17
C ALA A 158 -2.78 6.47 0.89
N LEU A 159 -3.79 5.60 1.03
CA LEU A 159 -4.62 5.13 -0.08
C LEU A 159 -5.41 6.28 -0.70
N ASP A 160 -5.96 7.18 0.11
CA ASP A 160 -6.65 8.38 -0.35
C ASP A 160 -5.71 9.29 -1.18
N GLU A 161 -4.49 9.52 -0.69
CA GLU A 161 -3.47 10.35 -1.37
C GLU A 161 -3.03 9.77 -2.72
N VAL A 162 -2.92 8.43 -2.83
CA VAL A 162 -2.61 7.75 -4.10
C VAL A 162 -3.81 7.80 -5.04
N SER A 163 -5.02 7.57 -4.52
CA SER A 163 -6.25 7.60 -5.31
C SER A 163 -6.52 9.00 -5.88
N GLU A 164 -6.28 10.06 -5.10
CA GLU A 164 -6.41 11.44 -5.55
C GLU A 164 -5.38 11.79 -6.64
N ALA A 165 -4.13 11.38 -6.45
CA ALA A 165 -3.06 11.72 -7.38
C ALA A 165 -3.10 10.92 -8.70
N SER A 166 -3.67 9.72 -8.70
CA SER A 166 -3.72 8.83 -9.88
C SER A 166 -5.11 8.69 -10.49
N GLY A 167 -6.19 8.92 -9.74
CA GLY A 167 -7.55 8.57 -10.16
C GLY A 167 -7.90 7.09 -10.02
N LEU A 168 -6.92 6.21 -9.73
CA LEU A 168 -7.16 4.80 -9.40
C LEU A 168 -7.96 4.70 -8.09
N GLN A 169 -8.81 3.68 -7.97
CA GLN A 169 -9.59 3.45 -6.75
C GLN A 169 -9.01 2.27 -5.99
N LEU A 170 -8.45 2.51 -4.80
CA LEU A 170 -7.91 1.47 -3.93
C LEU A 170 -8.91 1.17 -2.79
N VAL A 171 -9.36 -0.07 -2.67
CA VAL A 171 -10.42 -0.48 -1.74
C VAL A 171 -9.92 -1.56 -0.80
N VAL A 172 -10.04 -1.36 0.53
CA VAL A 172 -9.72 -2.38 1.53
C VAL A 172 -10.93 -3.26 1.80
N ASP A 173 -10.85 -4.54 1.41
CA ASP A 173 -11.94 -5.52 1.57
C ASP A 173 -11.97 -6.17 2.96
N GLY A 174 -10.88 -6.04 3.71
CA GLY A 174 -10.81 -6.43 5.11
C GLY A 174 -9.45 -6.96 5.53
N LEU A 175 -9.45 -7.58 6.71
CA LEU A 175 -8.27 -8.24 7.26
C LEU A 175 -8.14 -9.67 6.73
N THR A 176 -6.91 -10.09 6.49
CA THR A 176 -6.56 -11.47 6.16
C THR A 176 -5.58 -12.06 7.17
N ASP A 177 -5.64 -13.37 7.35
CA ASP A 177 -4.61 -14.17 8.03
C ASP A 177 -3.83 -15.02 7.01
N ASP A 178 -4.18 -14.93 5.72
CA ASP A 178 -3.54 -15.66 4.64
C ASP A 178 -2.22 -14.97 4.28
N GLU A 179 -1.17 -15.76 4.10
CA GLU A 179 0.09 -15.25 3.58
C GLU A 179 -0.13 -14.75 2.14
N ALA A 180 0.64 -13.74 1.74
CA ALA A 180 0.63 -13.29 0.36
C ALA A 180 0.90 -14.50 -0.55
N PRO A 181 0.14 -14.68 -1.66
CA PRO A 181 0.29 -15.83 -2.54
C PRO A 181 1.78 -16.03 -2.90
N GLU A 182 2.32 -17.20 -2.57
CA GLU A 182 3.68 -17.56 -2.97
C GLU A 182 3.68 -18.03 -4.43
N GLY A 183 4.58 -17.48 -5.25
CA GLY A 183 4.77 -17.86 -6.66
C GLY A 183 4.09 -16.94 -7.68
N ASP A 184 3.91 -17.44 -8.90
CA ASP A 184 3.46 -16.64 -10.06
C ASP A 184 1.93 -16.60 -10.22
N ALA A 185 1.18 -17.03 -9.20
CA ALA A 185 -0.28 -17.04 -9.24
C ALA A 185 -0.83 -15.62 -9.17
N VAL A 186 -1.65 -15.25 -10.16
CA VAL A 186 -2.33 -13.95 -10.22
C VAL A 186 -3.85 -14.06 -10.10
N THR A 187 -4.40 -15.27 -10.14
CA THR A 187 -5.83 -15.54 -10.04
C THR A 187 -6.17 -16.49 -8.90
N GLY A 188 -7.32 -16.27 -8.26
CA GLY A 188 -7.88 -17.13 -7.22
C GLY A 188 -8.65 -18.34 -7.74
N PRO A 189 -9.14 -19.22 -6.83
CA PRO A 189 -9.92 -20.41 -7.20
C PRO A 189 -11.24 -20.11 -7.93
N ASP A 190 -11.80 -18.93 -7.70
CA ASP A 190 -13.00 -18.38 -8.34
C ASP A 190 -12.71 -17.71 -9.69
N ARG A 191 -11.46 -17.77 -10.17
CA ARG A 191 -10.99 -17.19 -11.42
C ARG A 191 -11.14 -15.66 -11.46
N THR A 192 -11.05 -14.98 -10.32
CA THR A 192 -10.84 -13.53 -10.27
C THR A 192 -9.36 -13.22 -10.06
N TRP A 193 -8.95 -11.97 -10.30
CA TRP A 193 -7.64 -11.52 -9.85
C TRP A 193 -7.50 -11.66 -8.33
N LEU A 194 -6.32 -12.07 -7.87
CA LEU A 194 -6.01 -12.07 -6.44
C LEU A 194 -5.95 -10.62 -5.95
N PRO A 195 -6.48 -10.30 -4.75
CA PRO A 195 -6.35 -8.97 -4.20
C PRO A 195 -4.88 -8.63 -3.93
N VAL A 196 -4.56 -7.35 -3.98
CA VAL A 196 -3.29 -6.85 -3.45
C VAL A 196 -3.22 -7.14 -1.96
N THR A 197 -2.06 -7.58 -1.48
CA THR A 197 -1.83 -7.83 -0.05
C THR A 197 -1.01 -6.72 0.57
N VAL A 198 -1.55 -6.08 1.62
CA VAL A 198 -0.78 -5.17 2.49
C VAL A 198 -0.42 -5.92 3.77
N THR A 199 0.86 -6.26 3.91
CA THR A 199 1.35 -7.12 4.99
C THR A 199 2.19 -6.31 5.98
N TRP A 200 1.67 -6.12 7.18
CA TRP A 200 2.44 -5.63 8.31
C TRP A 200 3.29 -6.76 8.88
N SER A 201 4.59 -6.71 8.59
CA SER A 201 5.55 -7.77 8.90
C SER A 201 6.69 -7.29 9.79
N ASP A 202 7.73 -8.12 9.91
CA ASP A 202 8.95 -7.84 10.67
C ASP A 202 10.14 -8.57 10.03
N PRO A 203 11.39 -8.22 10.37
CA PRO A 203 12.59 -8.84 9.79
C PRO A 203 12.77 -10.34 10.08
N LYS A 204 12.00 -10.92 11.01
CA LYS A 204 12.02 -12.36 11.30
C LYS A 204 11.15 -13.11 10.30
N ALA A 205 9.97 -12.59 9.98
CA ALA A 205 9.06 -13.18 9.00
C ALA A 205 9.42 -12.81 7.55
N SER A 206 9.86 -11.58 7.30
CA SER A 206 10.40 -11.15 6.00
C SER A 206 11.84 -10.67 6.16
N PRO A 207 12.84 -11.53 5.92
CA PRO A 207 14.25 -11.16 6.01
C PRO A 207 14.68 -9.98 5.12
N LYS A 208 13.88 -9.62 4.09
CA LYS A 208 14.10 -8.45 3.24
C LYS A 208 13.96 -7.11 3.98
N LEU A 209 13.28 -7.12 5.13
CA LEU A 209 13.12 -5.95 6.00
C LEU A 209 14.31 -5.71 6.95
N LYS A 210 15.37 -6.53 6.89
CA LYS A 210 16.55 -6.32 7.75
C LYS A 210 17.24 -4.99 7.44
N GLY A 211 17.79 -4.36 8.48
CA GLY A 211 18.48 -3.08 8.36
C GLY A 211 17.52 -1.90 8.47
N ASP A 212 17.69 -0.91 7.59
CA ASP A 212 16.92 0.34 7.61
C ASP A 212 15.73 0.33 6.62
N VAL A 213 15.31 -0.84 6.17
CA VAL A 213 14.20 -1.03 5.22
C VAL A 213 12.86 -0.87 5.94
N ALA A 214 12.10 0.18 5.62
CA ALA A 214 10.76 0.39 6.22
C ALA A 214 9.63 -0.35 5.49
N GLY A 215 9.85 -0.70 4.23
CA GLY A 215 8.94 -1.49 3.43
C GLY A 215 9.51 -1.85 2.07
N TYR A 216 8.72 -2.62 1.33
CA TYR A 216 8.88 -2.86 -0.09
C TYR A 216 7.53 -3.16 -0.73
N ALA A 217 7.40 -2.89 -2.02
CA ALA A 217 6.22 -3.23 -2.79
C ALA A 217 6.57 -3.71 -4.21
N GLY A 218 5.58 -4.33 -4.86
CA GLY A 218 5.68 -4.75 -6.25
C GLY A 218 4.36 -5.33 -6.76
N SER A 219 4.26 -5.44 -8.08
CA SER A 219 3.04 -5.84 -8.77
C SER A 219 3.30 -6.92 -9.81
N SER A 220 2.34 -7.82 -9.95
CA SER A 220 2.36 -8.88 -10.96
C SER A 220 1.52 -8.43 -12.16
N SER A 221 2.05 -8.67 -13.36
CA SER A 221 1.41 -8.27 -14.61
C SER A 221 1.02 -9.45 -15.49
N ILE A 222 -0.02 -9.27 -16.29
CA ILE A 222 -0.34 -10.13 -17.42
C ILE A 222 -0.12 -9.40 -18.74
N GLU A 223 -0.05 -10.13 -19.84
CA GLU A 223 -0.06 -9.59 -21.21
C GLU A 223 -1.26 -10.16 -21.97
N ARG A 224 -2.03 -9.30 -22.64
CA ARG A 224 -3.09 -9.68 -23.58
C ARG A 224 -3.03 -8.74 -24.78
N ASP A 225 -3.13 -9.29 -25.99
CA ASP A 225 -3.10 -8.53 -27.25
C ASP A 225 -1.90 -7.55 -27.36
N GLY A 226 -0.73 -7.97 -26.87
CA GLY A 226 0.50 -7.18 -26.89
C GLY A 226 0.53 -5.99 -25.94
N HIS A 227 -0.41 -5.89 -24.99
CA HIS A 227 -0.43 -4.87 -23.95
C HIS A 227 -0.38 -5.53 -22.56
N ARG A 228 0.38 -4.92 -21.64
CA ARG A 228 0.54 -5.42 -20.27
C ARG A 228 -0.22 -4.58 -19.26
N TRP A 229 -0.81 -5.28 -18.27
CA TRP A 229 -1.47 -4.68 -17.12
C TRP A 229 -1.00 -5.31 -15.82
N PHE A 230 -0.88 -4.52 -14.76
CA PHE A 230 -0.81 -5.03 -13.40
C PHE A 230 -2.20 -5.51 -12.96
N VAL A 231 -2.24 -6.66 -12.29
CA VAL A 231 -3.49 -7.32 -11.90
C VAL A 231 -3.55 -7.68 -10.42
N THR A 232 -2.40 -7.80 -9.77
CA THR A 232 -2.27 -8.03 -8.32
C THR A 232 -0.90 -7.56 -7.86
N GLY A 233 -0.63 -7.64 -6.56
CA GLY A 233 0.64 -7.15 -6.01
C GLY A 233 0.73 -7.29 -4.49
N THR A 234 1.81 -6.75 -3.94
CA THR A 234 2.08 -6.77 -2.51
C THR A 234 2.70 -5.47 -2.05
N VAL A 235 2.36 -5.07 -0.83
CA VAL A 235 2.99 -4.01 -0.06
C VAL A 235 3.36 -4.60 1.30
N VAL A 236 4.64 -4.67 1.63
CA VAL A 236 5.12 -5.22 2.89
C VAL A 236 5.75 -4.12 3.72
N LEU A 237 5.29 -3.98 4.95
CA LEU A 237 5.65 -2.88 5.86
C LEU A 237 6.33 -3.45 7.12
N ASP A 238 7.48 -2.91 7.52
CA ASP A 238 8.15 -3.28 8.78
C ASP A 238 7.49 -2.57 9.96
N GLY A 239 6.62 -3.27 10.68
CA GLY A 239 5.94 -2.76 11.87
C GLY A 239 6.91 -2.20 12.93
N PRO A 240 7.92 -2.97 13.39
CA PRO A 240 8.97 -2.46 14.27
C PRO A 240 9.70 -1.20 13.79
N GLN A 241 10.04 -1.08 12.51
CA GLN A 241 10.68 0.12 11.94
C GLN A 241 9.70 1.30 11.88
N LEU A 242 8.48 1.08 11.40
CA LEU A 242 7.44 2.10 11.38
C LEU A 242 7.08 2.59 12.78
N LYS A 243 7.14 1.73 13.80
CA LYS A 243 6.99 2.16 15.20
C LYS A 243 8.11 3.13 15.61
N ARG A 244 9.36 2.87 15.23
CA ARG A 244 10.48 3.78 15.52
C ARG A 244 10.28 5.14 14.87
N ILE A 245 9.78 5.17 13.63
CA ILE A 245 9.44 6.41 12.92
C ILE A 245 8.29 7.13 13.63
N LEU A 246 7.25 6.39 14.02
CA LEU A 246 6.07 6.93 14.70
C LEU A 246 6.42 7.64 16.01
N ASP A 247 7.39 7.12 16.75
CA ASP A 247 7.85 7.68 18.03
C ASP A 247 8.66 9.00 17.86
N GLN A 248 8.99 9.40 16.63
CA GLN A 248 9.68 10.66 16.33
C GLN A 248 8.73 11.86 16.18
N ARG A 249 9.29 13.07 16.22
CA ARG A 249 8.52 14.30 15.94
C ARG A 249 8.07 14.30 14.48
N GLY A 250 6.76 14.36 14.25
CA GLY A 250 6.20 14.23 12.90
C GLY A 250 6.06 12.78 12.43
N GLY A 251 6.26 11.80 13.31
CA GLY A 251 6.28 10.38 12.97
C GLY A 251 5.02 9.87 12.25
N ARG A 252 3.85 10.43 12.52
CA ARG A 252 2.62 10.10 11.76
C ARG A 252 2.74 10.46 10.27
N ALA A 253 3.32 11.62 9.96
CA ALA A 253 3.55 12.05 8.59
C ALA A 253 4.64 11.19 7.93
N GLY A 254 5.70 10.82 8.66
CA GLY A 254 6.75 9.92 8.18
C GLY A 254 6.25 8.50 7.91
N VAL A 255 5.43 7.92 8.79
CA VAL A 255 4.83 6.59 8.54
C VAL A 255 3.90 6.63 7.33
N ARG A 256 3.07 7.68 7.20
CA ARG A 256 2.21 7.86 6.04
C ARG A 256 3.03 8.01 4.75
N SER A 257 4.14 8.76 4.79
CA SER A 257 4.98 8.96 3.60
C SER A 257 5.67 7.68 3.15
N VAL A 258 6.08 6.79 4.07
CA VAL A 258 6.53 5.43 3.72
C VAL A 258 5.41 4.67 3.01
N MET A 259 4.20 4.62 3.57
CA MET A 259 3.08 3.91 2.93
C MET A 259 2.75 4.46 1.54
N MET A 260 2.74 5.79 1.41
CA MET A 260 2.56 6.46 0.12
C MET A 260 3.63 6.02 -0.89
N HIS A 261 4.90 6.00 -0.50
CA HIS A 261 6.00 5.55 -1.34
C HIS A 261 5.83 4.09 -1.80
N GLU A 262 5.52 3.17 -0.89
CA GLU A 262 5.28 1.77 -1.26
C GLU A 262 4.06 1.59 -2.17
N LEU A 263 2.98 2.34 -1.91
CA LEU A 263 1.79 2.29 -2.75
C LEU A 263 2.04 2.91 -4.13
N ALA A 264 2.91 3.90 -4.24
CA ALA A 264 3.34 4.44 -5.52
C ALA A 264 4.14 3.40 -6.34
N HIS A 265 5.00 2.61 -5.69
CA HIS A 265 5.62 1.44 -6.32
C HIS A 265 4.60 0.41 -6.80
N LEU A 266 3.63 0.07 -5.93
CA LEU A 266 2.54 -0.83 -6.29
C LEU A 266 1.88 -0.36 -7.59
N VAL A 267 1.44 0.90 -7.68
CA VAL A 267 0.70 1.38 -8.86
C VAL A 267 1.56 1.65 -10.10
N GLY A 268 2.89 1.60 -9.99
CA GLY A 268 3.78 1.55 -11.16
C GLY A 268 4.94 2.56 -11.18
N LEU A 269 5.14 3.37 -10.15
CA LEU A 269 6.27 4.32 -10.11
C LEU A 269 7.56 3.64 -9.66
N ASP A 270 8.67 3.95 -10.33
CA ASP A 270 10.01 3.56 -9.88
C ASP A 270 10.68 4.70 -9.12
N HIS A 271 11.82 4.40 -8.51
CA HIS A 271 12.66 5.42 -7.90
C HIS A 271 13.17 6.42 -8.92
N VAL A 272 13.33 7.67 -8.46
CA VAL A 272 13.99 8.74 -9.18
C VAL A 272 14.97 9.44 -8.25
N ASP A 273 16.19 9.70 -8.72
CA ASP A 273 17.16 10.48 -7.94
C ASP A 273 16.98 11.98 -8.16
N ALA A 274 15.81 12.48 -7.77
CA ALA A 274 15.45 13.90 -7.87
C ALA A 274 15.02 14.46 -6.51
N ALA A 275 15.59 15.59 -6.12
CA ALA A 275 15.24 16.25 -4.87
C ALA A 275 13.75 16.65 -4.83
N GLY A 276 13.17 16.61 -3.63
CA GLY A 276 11.76 16.99 -3.42
C GLY A 276 10.73 15.97 -3.91
N GLN A 277 11.16 14.82 -4.47
CA GLN A 277 10.27 13.70 -4.78
C GLN A 277 10.21 12.76 -3.58
N LEU A 278 9.02 12.24 -3.30
CA LEU A 278 8.80 11.18 -2.33
C LEU A 278 9.31 9.85 -2.88
N MET A 279 9.34 9.66 -4.20
CA MET A 279 9.91 8.47 -4.86
C MET A 279 11.45 8.45 -4.94
N ARG A 280 12.15 9.16 -4.05
CA ARG A 280 13.61 9.01 -3.91
C ARG A 280 13.95 7.67 -3.26
N PRO A 281 15.05 7.00 -3.68
CA PRO A 281 15.42 5.68 -3.16
C PRO A 281 15.81 5.68 -1.68
N SER A 282 16.23 6.83 -1.16
CA SER A 282 16.51 7.04 0.26
C SER A 282 15.51 8.03 0.82
N GLY A 283 14.84 7.63 1.91
CA GLY A 283 13.86 8.44 2.60
C GLY A 283 14.48 9.72 3.14
N ASP A 284 13.86 10.85 2.83
CA ASP A 284 14.10 12.13 3.45
C ASP A 284 12.92 12.42 4.39
N GLU A 285 13.16 12.41 5.70
CA GLU A 285 12.13 12.62 6.73
C GLU A 285 11.41 13.98 6.61
N SER A 286 11.97 14.93 5.84
CA SER A 286 11.33 16.22 5.56
C SER A 286 10.31 16.17 4.41
N ILE A 287 10.36 15.14 3.56
CA ILE A 287 9.47 14.95 2.41
C ILE A 287 8.34 14.00 2.84
N THR A 288 7.14 14.57 3.03
CA THR A 288 5.96 13.81 3.51
C THR A 288 4.74 13.95 2.61
N THR A 289 4.94 14.53 1.43
CA THR A 289 3.92 14.83 0.43
C THR A 289 4.51 14.63 -0.96
N TRP A 290 3.66 14.37 -1.96
CA TRP A 290 4.08 14.24 -3.35
C TRP A 290 4.82 15.48 -3.87
N GLY A 291 5.97 15.25 -4.49
CA GLY A 291 6.64 16.19 -5.36
C GLY A 291 5.96 16.33 -6.71
N ALA A 292 6.44 17.26 -7.53
CA ALA A 292 5.89 17.52 -8.86
C ALA A 292 6.04 16.32 -9.83
N GLY A 293 7.17 15.62 -9.75
CA GLY A 293 7.44 14.42 -10.52
C GLY A 293 6.55 13.25 -10.06
N ASP A 294 6.44 13.02 -8.75
CA ASP A 294 5.55 11.98 -8.21
C ASP A 294 4.11 12.16 -8.71
N ARG A 295 3.56 13.38 -8.66
CA ARG A 295 2.20 13.67 -9.17
C ARG A 295 2.09 13.43 -10.66
N THR A 296 3.09 13.85 -11.44
CA THR A 296 3.10 13.65 -12.90
C THR A 296 3.13 12.15 -13.24
N GLY A 297 3.97 11.38 -12.54
CA GLY A 297 4.03 9.93 -12.68
C GLY A 297 2.72 9.24 -12.25
N LEU A 298 2.17 9.60 -11.08
CA LEU A 298 0.92 9.02 -10.56
C LEU A 298 -0.24 9.28 -11.52
N ALA A 299 -0.32 10.49 -12.10
CA ALA A 299 -1.30 10.81 -13.12
C ALA A 299 -1.14 9.96 -14.39
N ALA A 300 0.11 9.69 -14.80
CA ALA A 300 0.39 8.86 -15.97
C ALA A 300 0.00 7.39 -15.75
N VAL A 301 0.31 6.79 -14.60
CA VAL A 301 -0.07 5.38 -14.31
C VAL A 301 -1.58 5.20 -14.13
N GLY A 302 -2.31 6.25 -13.74
CA GLY A 302 -3.77 6.21 -13.66
C GLY A 302 -4.50 6.46 -14.98
N SER A 303 -3.78 6.93 -16.02
CA SER A 303 -4.34 7.22 -17.35
C SER A 303 -4.23 6.03 -18.32
N GLY A 304 -4.04 4.82 -17.79
CA GLY A 304 -3.92 3.58 -18.55
C GLY A 304 -5.21 3.18 -19.29
N ARG A 305 -5.12 2.10 -20.07
CA ARG A 305 -6.28 1.53 -20.79
C ARG A 305 -7.06 0.61 -19.85
N CYS A 306 -8.40 0.63 -19.93
CA CYS A 306 -9.21 -0.42 -19.29
C CYS A 306 -8.77 -1.81 -19.79
N ILE A 307 -8.87 -2.82 -18.92
CA ILE A 307 -8.63 -4.20 -19.34
C ILE A 307 -9.78 -4.69 -20.24
N PRO A 308 -9.49 -5.28 -21.42
CA PRO A 308 -10.49 -5.94 -22.24
C PRO A 308 -10.74 -7.35 -21.69
N TYR A 309 -11.70 -7.49 -20.78
CA TYR A 309 -12.15 -8.78 -20.26
C TYR A 309 -12.84 -9.62 -21.33
#